data_AF-D4JCU3-F1
#
_entry.id   AF-D4JCU3-F1
#
_cell.length_a   1.000
_cell.length_b   1.000
_cell.length_c   1.000
_cell.angle_alpha   90.00
_cell.angle_beta   90.00
_cell.angle_gamma   90.00
#
_symmetry.space_group_name_H-M   'P 1'
#
loop_
_entity.id
_entity.type
_entity.pdbx_description
1 polymer ?
#
loop_
_entity_poly.entity_id
_entity_poly.type
_entity_poly.pdbx_seq_one_letter_code
_entity_poly.pdbx_strand_id
1 'polypeptide(L)'
;MKKVENKSNKSQQFDEMEVYRHLRTNIEYSSVDKKIQVINITSSQPGEGKTTTSTNLAIVSSGQYGRVLLVDCDMRKPQVHKRFNISNRFGLSNILAGDNVNISDSYFSKFKDKDTDGVLYVLPAGVKVPNPLELLSSRKI
;
A
#
# COMPACT_ATOMS: atom_id res chain seq x y z
N MET A 1 -57.46 0.80 -5.93
CA MET A 1 -56.36 0.34 -5.05
C MET A 1 -55.03 0.75 -5.66
N LYS A 2 -54.37 1.77 -5.10
CA LYS A 2 -53.04 2.22 -5.57
C LYS A 2 -51.97 1.35 -4.91
N LYS A 3 -51.14 0.69 -5.72
CA LYS A 3 -49.97 -0.07 -5.28
C LYS A 3 -48.94 0.94 -4.78
N VAL A 4 -48.69 0.94 -3.48
CA VAL A 4 -47.61 1.73 -2.87
C VAL A 4 -46.31 1.05 -3.26
N GLU A 5 -45.51 1.71 -4.09
CA GLU A 5 -44.13 1.30 -4.35
C GLU A 5 -43.30 1.49 -3.08
N ASN A 6 -42.93 0.38 -2.46
CA ASN A 6 -41.93 0.33 -1.40
C ASN A 6 -40.57 0.74 -2.00
N LYS A 7 -40.21 2.02 -1.86
CA LYS A 7 -38.80 2.45 -1.89
C LYS A 7 -38.12 1.86 -0.65
N SER A 8 -37.58 0.66 -0.78
CA SER A 8 -36.71 0.09 0.23
C SER A 8 -35.47 0.98 0.38
N ASN A 9 -35.29 1.50 1.59
CA ASN A 9 -34.13 2.24 2.05
C ASN A 9 -32.84 1.53 1.63
N LYS A 10 -32.09 2.11 0.67
CA LYS A 10 -30.65 1.91 0.61
C LYS A 10 -30.10 2.52 1.91
N SER A 11 -29.81 1.68 2.90
CA SER A 11 -28.94 2.05 4.00
C SER A 11 -27.73 2.77 3.43
N GLN A 12 -27.34 3.92 4.01
CA GLN A 12 -26.08 4.57 3.68
C GLN A 12 -24.97 3.51 3.80
N GLN A 13 -24.50 3.02 2.66
CA GLN A 13 -23.47 2.01 2.62
C GLN A 13 -22.19 2.69 3.12
N PHE A 14 -21.64 2.19 4.22
CA PHE A 14 -20.38 2.70 4.75
C PHE A 14 -19.28 2.45 3.72
N ASP A 15 -18.73 3.51 3.15
CA ASP A 15 -17.56 3.43 2.28
C ASP A 15 -16.30 3.41 3.15
N GLU A 16 -15.76 2.23 3.43
CA GLU A 16 -14.51 2.07 4.18
C GLU A 16 -13.36 2.87 3.56
N MET A 17 -13.36 3.08 2.23
CA MET A 17 -12.32 3.85 1.56
C MET A 17 -12.36 5.33 1.93
N GLU A 18 -13.52 5.86 2.32
CA GLU A 18 -13.66 7.26 2.73
C GLU A 18 -12.87 7.57 4.00
N VAL A 19 -12.75 6.59 4.91
CA VAL A 19 -11.88 6.71 6.09
C VAL A 19 -10.41 6.93 5.69
N TYR A 20 -9.94 6.22 4.67
CA TYR A 20 -8.58 6.37 4.18
C TYR A 20 -8.38 7.63 3.34
N ARG A 21 -9.42 8.12 2.63
CA ARG A 21 -9.38 9.42 1.96
C ARG A 21 -9.25 10.55 2.98
N HIS A 22 -9.99 10.51 4.07
CA HIS A 22 -9.82 11.44 5.18
C HIS A 22 -8.42 11.35 5.82
N LEU A 23 -7.91 10.15 6.05
CA LEU A 23 -6.55 9.96 6.57
C LEU A 23 -5.48 10.58 5.65
N ARG A 24 -5.57 10.34 4.33
CA ARG A 24 -4.67 10.94 3.34
C ARG A 24 -4.69 12.47 3.43
N THR A 25 -5.88 13.06 3.41
CA THR A 25 -6.07 14.52 3.51
C THR A 25 -5.47 15.09 4.80
N ASN A 26 -5.66 14.41 5.95
CA ASN A 26 -5.05 14.84 7.21
C ASN A 26 -3.52 14.76 7.19
N ILE A 27 -2.96 13.73 6.54
CA ILE A 27 -1.50 13.63 6.35
C ILE A 27 -1.02 14.80 5.47
N GLU A 28 -1.67 15.09 4.35
CA GLU A 28 -1.33 16.24 3.50
C GLU A 28 -1.31 17.56 4.30
N TYR A 29 -2.34 17.80 5.12
CA TYR A 29 -2.44 19.02 5.94
C TYR A 29 -1.48 19.07 7.11
N SER A 30 -0.91 17.93 7.55
CA SER A 30 0.07 17.91 8.64
C SER A 30 1.39 18.62 8.28
N SER A 31 1.62 18.90 6.99
CA SER A 31 2.80 19.58 6.49
C SER A 31 2.40 20.58 5.41
N VAL A 32 1.96 21.77 5.84
CA VAL A 32 1.50 22.85 4.95
C VAL A 32 2.61 23.35 4.02
N ASP A 33 3.85 23.42 4.53
CA ASP A 33 4.97 24.03 3.80
C ASP A 33 5.80 23.03 2.97
N LYS A 34 5.65 21.73 3.23
CA LYS A 34 6.46 20.69 2.57
C LYS A 34 5.59 19.55 2.05
N LYS A 35 5.78 19.22 0.77
CA LYS A 35 5.13 18.06 0.16
C LYS A 35 5.64 16.76 0.78
N ILE A 36 4.75 15.99 1.41
CA ILE A 36 5.05 14.66 1.92
C ILE A 36 5.11 13.69 0.72
N GLN A 37 6.26 13.03 0.54
CA GLN A 37 6.46 12.06 -0.55
C GLN A 37 6.63 10.63 -0.06
N VAL A 38 7.02 10.46 1.21
CA VAL A 38 7.30 9.15 1.81
C VAL A 38 6.62 9.08 3.17
N ILE A 39 5.86 8.01 3.40
CA ILE A 39 5.15 7.75 4.64
C ILE A 39 5.52 6.34 5.11
N ASN A 40 5.98 6.23 6.36
CA ASN A 40 6.20 4.95 6.99
C ASN A 40 5.00 4.61 7.89
N ILE A 41 4.42 3.42 7.71
CA ILE A 41 3.32 2.91 8.54
C ILE A 41 3.86 1.80 9.43
N THR A 42 3.88 2.06 10.73
CA THR A 42 4.32 1.11 11.74
C THR A 42 3.29 0.99 12.86
N SER A 43 3.49 0.03 13.75
CA SER A 43 2.58 -0.24 14.87
C SER A 43 3.37 -0.74 16.07
N SER A 44 2.81 -0.59 17.28
CA SER A 44 3.45 -1.02 18.52
C SER A 44 3.49 -2.55 18.65
N GLN A 45 2.47 -3.23 18.11
CA GLN A 45 2.24 -4.66 18.25
C GLN A 45 1.85 -5.31 16.91
N PRO A 46 2.11 -6.62 16.74
CA PRO A 46 1.54 -7.40 15.63
C PRO A 46 0.00 -7.37 15.68
N GLY A 47 -0.66 -7.36 14.51
CA GLY A 47 -2.12 -7.44 14.42
C GLY A 47 -2.88 -6.10 14.47
N GLU A 48 -2.23 -4.98 14.76
CA GLU A 48 -2.86 -3.64 14.83
C GLU A 48 -3.26 -3.02 13.48
N GLY A 49 -3.30 -3.81 12.41
CA GLY A 49 -3.81 -3.35 11.11
C GLY A 49 -2.84 -2.52 10.25
N LYS A 50 -1.57 -2.36 10.62
CA LYS A 50 -0.56 -1.62 9.81
C LYS A 50 -0.58 -1.93 8.31
N THR A 51 -0.57 -3.21 7.92
CA THR A 51 -0.65 -3.63 6.52
C THR A 51 -1.98 -3.26 5.87
N THR A 52 -3.08 -3.29 6.63
CA THR A 52 -4.41 -2.91 6.12
C THR A 52 -4.42 -1.42 5.80
N THR A 53 -3.94 -0.63 6.77
CA THR A 53 -3.84 0.82 6.65
C THR A 53 -2.92 1.22 5.52
N SER A 54 -1.72 0.65 5.41
CA SER A 54 -0.77 0.97 4.34
C SER A 54 -1.32 0.63 2.95
N THR A 55 -1.98 -0.52 2.81
CA THR A 55 -2.57 -0.95 1.54
C THR A 55 -3.69 -0.02 1.08
N ASN A 56 -4.68 0.24 1.95
CA ASN A 56 -5.83 1.06 1.58
C ASN A 56 -5.43 2.54 1.40
N LEU A 57 -4.52 3.05 2.23
CA LEU A 57 -3.97 4.39 2.05
C LEU A 57 -3.26 4.54 0.70
N ALA A 58 -2.48 3.52 0.28
CA ALA A 58 -1.80 3.55 -1.02
C ALA A 58 -2.79 3.52 -2.19
N ILE A 59 -3.87 2.73 -2.10
CA ILE A 59 -4.95 2.67 -3.11
C ILE A 59 -5.59 4.05 -3.26
N VAL A 60 -6.11 4.65 -2.19
CA VAL A 60 -6.78 5.97 -2.28
C VAL A 60 -5.83 7.10 -2.66
N SER A 61 -4.54 6.97 -2.32
CA SER A 61 -3.51 7.94 -2.72
C SER A 61 -3.18 7.84 -4.21
N SER A 62 -3.21 6.63 -4.78
CA SER A 62 -2.93 6.44 -6.21
C SER A 62 -3.91 7.20 -7.09
N GLY A 63 -5.21 7.20 -6.72
CA GLY A 63 -6.24 7.93 -7.44
C GLY A 63 -6.05 9.46 -7.44
N GLN A 64 -5.44 10.03 -6.39
CA GLN A 64 -5.19 11.47 -6.28
C GLN A 64 -3.89 11.89 -6.96
N TYR A 65 -2.80 11.14 -6.77
CA TYR A 65 -1.46 11.56 -7.20
C TYR A 65 -1.01 10.94 -8.51
N GLY A 66 -1.82 10.06 -9.12
CA GLY A 66 -1.53 9.40 -10.39
C GLY A 66 -0.53 8.26 -10.31
N ARG A 67 0.52 8.36 -9.47
CA ARG A 67 1.52 7.29 -9.26
C ARG A 67 1.90 7.17 -7.79
N VAL A 68 1.69 5.98 -7.21
CA VAL A 68 2.07 5.65 -5.83
C VAL A 68 2.79 4.31 -5.82
N LEU A 69 3.82 4.18 -4.98
CA LEU A 69 4.53 2.92 -4.73
C LEU A 69 4.31 2.49 -3.27
N LEU A 70 3.71 1.32 -3.09
CA LEU A 70 3.65 0.62 -1.81
C LEU A 70 4.83 -0.36 -1.71
N VAL A 71 5.64 -0.22 -0.67
CA VAL A 71 6.78 -1.10 -0.40
C VAL A 71 6.52 -1.91 0.87
N ASP A 72 6.62 -3.24 0.81
CA ASP A 72 6.53 -4.11 1.99
C ASP A 72 7.90 -4.24 2.65
N CYS A 73 8.13 -3.43 3.69
CA CYS A 73 9.37 -3.47 4.48
C CYS A 73 9.33 -4.51 5.62
N ASP A 74 8.22 -5.25 5.82
CA ASP A 74 8.17 -6.33 6.81
C ASP A 74 8.67 -7.65 6.21
N MET A 75 9.99 -7.80 6.17
CA MET A 75 10.65 -9.03 5.70
C MET A 75 10.53 -10.21 6.67
N ARG A 76 10.02 -10.01 7.90
CA ARG A 76 9.85 -11.09 8.89
C ARG A 76 8.53 -11.83 8.66
N LYS A 77 7.45 -11.09 8.45
CA LYS A 77 6.11 -11.64 8.22
C LYS A 77 5.40 -10.90 7.08
N PRO A 78 5.94 -10.92 5.85
CA PRO A 78 5.38 -10.14 4.74
C PRO A 78 3.94 -10.55 4.43
N GLN A 79 3.06 -9.55 4.31
CA GLN A 79 1.62 -9.77 4.07
C GLN A 79 1.09 -9.06 2.82
N VAL A 80 1.82 -8.06 2.29
CA VAL A 80 1.31 -7.25 1.17
C VAL A 80 1.08 -8.12 -0.07
N HIS A 81 2.04 -9.00 -0.40
CA HIS A 81 1.92 -9.88 -1.56
C HIS A 81 0.68 -10.78 -1.51
N LYS A 82 0.26 -11.23 -0.31
CA LYS A 82 -0.95 -12.03 -0.12
C LYS A 82 -2.21 -11.21 -0.34
N ARG A 83 -2.24 -9.98 0.18
CA ARG A 83 -3.39 -9.06 0.00
C ARG A 83 -3.65 -8.74 -1.46
N PHE A 84 -2.59 -8.57 -2.23
CA PHE A 84 -2.68 -8.25 -3.65
C PHE A 84 -2.70 -9.49 -4.56
N ASN A 85 -2.59 -10.70 -3.99
CA ASN A 85 -2.49 -11.97 -4.72
C ASN A 85 -1.37 -11.95 -5.79
N ILE A 86 -0.17 -11.51 -5.40
CA ILE A 86 1.01 -11.42 -6.27
C ILE A 86 2.15 -12.31 -5.78
N SER A 87 3.08 -12.60 -6.69
CA SER A 87 4.31 -13.32 -6.37
C SER A 87 5.19 -12.52 -5.40
N ASN A 88 5.77 -13.21 -4.41
CA ASN A 88 6.79 -12.66 -3.51
C ASN A 88 8.20 -13.20 -3.83
N ARG A 89 8.40 -13.73 -5.04
CA ARG A 89 9.68 -14.33 -5.48
C ARG A 89 10.77 -13.28 -5.65
N PHE A 90 10.41 -12.10 -6.13
CA PHE A 90 11.28 -10.94 -6.29
C PHE A 90 10.68 -9.77 -5.54
N GLY A 91 11.51 -9.05 -4.78
CA GLY A 91 11.06 -7.93 -3.98
C GLY A 91 12.21 -7.20 -3.30
N LEU A 92 11.88 -6.42 -2.27
CA LEU A 92 12.83 -5.53 -1.58
C LEU A 92 14.08 -6.27 -1.07
N SER A 93 13.91 -7.46 -0.49
CA SER A 93 15.03 -8.23 0.06
C SER A 93 16.01 -8.67 -1.03
N ASN A 94 15.52 -8.99 -2.23
CA ASN A 94 16.36 -9.33 -3.37
C ASN A 94 17.16 -8.12 -3.84
N ILE A 95 16.53 -6.94 -3.89
CA ILE A 95 17.15 -5.68 -4.28
C ILE A 95 18.29 -5.33 -3.32
N LEU A 96 18.03 -5.39 -2.02
CA LEU A 96 19.02 -5.01 -1.02
C LEU A 96 20.13 -6.06 -0.84
N ALA A 97 19.87 -7.34 -1.12
CA ALA A 97 20.87 -8.39 -0.96
C ALA A 97 21.87 -8.43 -2.11
N GLY A 98 21.42 -8.19 -3.34
CA GLY A 98 22.28 -8.25 -4.52
C GLY A 98 23.17 -7.03 -4.69
N ASP A 99 24.39 -7.24 -5.18
CA ASP A 99 25.24 -6.16 -5.67
C ASP A 99 24.89 -5.89 -7.14
N ASN A 100 24.64 -4.62 -7.50
CA ASN A 100 24.30 -4.19 -8.87
C ASN A 100 23.05 -4.89 -9.47
N VAL A 101 21.98 -5.02 -8.69
CA VAL A 101 20.71 -5.58 -9.18
C VAL A 101 20.14 -4.68 -10.27
N ASN A 102 19.98 -5.21 -11.49
CA ASN A 102 19.18 -4.54 -12.51
C ASN A 102 17.70 -4.66 -12.14
N ILE A 103 17.15 -3.58 -11.56
CA ILE A 103 15.75 -3.51 -11.15
C ILE A 103 14.87 -3.41 -12.40
N SER A 104 14.25 -4.54 -12.76
CA SER A 104 13.31 -4.63 -13.88
C SER A 104 11.85 -4.59 -13.42
N ASP A 105 10.93 -4.53 -14.38
CA ASP A 105 9.48 -4.54 -14.12
C ASP A 105 9.01 -5.79 -13.34
N SER A 106 9.77 -6.89 -13.31
CA SER A 106 9.40 -8.09 -12.56
C SER A 106 9.40 -7.93 -11.04
N TYR A 107 10.01 -6.85 -10.52
CA TYR A 107 10.00 -6.53 -9.08
C TYR A 107 8.71 -5.84 -8.64
N PHE A 108 7.93 -5.33 -9.58
CA PHE A 108 6.74 -4.52 -9.29
C PHE A 108 5.48 -5.16 -9.85
N SER A 109 4.40 -5.07 -9.08
CA SER A 109 3.06 -5.34 -9.58
C SER A 109 2.29 -4.03 -9.73
N LYS A 110 1.52 -3.88 -10.82
CA LYS A 110 0.74 -2.67 -11.12
C LYS A 110 -0.74 -2.94 -10.89
N PHE A 111 -1.41 -2.04 -10.19
CA PHE A 111 -2.84 -2.08 -9.92
C PHE A 111 -3.46 -0.75 -10.38
N LYS A 112 -4.53 -0.84 -11.17
CA LYS A 112 -5.32 0.32 -11.59
C LYS A 112 -6.73 0.15 -11.02
N ASP A 113 -7.20 1.16 -10.30
CA ASP A 113 -8.60 1.24 -9.88
C ASP A 113 -9.48 1.51 -11.12
N LYS A 114 -10.71 1.00 -11.14
CA LYS A 114 -11.62 1.24 -12.26
C LYS A 114 -12.13 2.67 -12.30
N ASP A 115 -12.20 3.31 -11.14
CA ASP A 115 -12.84 4.62 -10.97
C ASP A 115 -11.81 5.76 -10.97
N THR A 116 -10.51 5.45 -11.14
CA THR A 116 -9.45 6.47 -11.17
C THR A 116 -8.40 6.18 -12.24
N ASP A 117 -7.74 7.22 -12.73
CA ASP A 117 -6.59 7.08 -13.63
C ASP A 117 -5.26 6.82 -12.92
N GLY A 118 -5.30 6.70 -11.60
CA GLY A 118 -4.16 6.40 -10.75
C GLY A 118 -3.60 5.00 -10.96
N VAL A 119 -2.28 4.87 -10.86
CA VAL A 119 -1.58 3.58 -10.87
C VAL A 119 -0.88 3.38 -9.53
N LEU A 120 -1.25 2.28 -8.86
CA LEU A 120 -0.55 1.77 -7.69
C LEU A 120 0.49 0.74 -8.13
N TYR A 121 1.74 0.99 -7.78
CA TYR A 121 2.84 0.04 -7.86
C TYR A 121 3.02 -0.63 -6.50
N VAL A 122 3.30 -1.93 -6.51
CA VAL A 122 3.56 -2.70 -5.30
C VAL A 122 4.91 -3.39 -5.44
N LEU A 123 5.83 -3.08 -4.54
CA LEU A 123 7.09 -3.79 -4.34
C LEU A 123 6.92 -4.70 -3.11
N PRO A 124 6.77 -6.01 -3.28
CA PRO A 124 6.64 -6.92 -2.16
C PRO A 124 7.98 -7.09 -1.43
N ALA A 125 7.96 -7.73 -0.27
CA ALA A 125 9.16 -7.84 0.57
C ALA A 125 10.26 -8.70 -0.05
N GLY A 126 9.89 -9.64 -0.92
CA GLY A 126 10.81 -10.60 -1.52
C GLY A 126 11.02 -11.84 -0.66
N VAL A 127 12.05 -12.62 -1.00
CA VAL A 127 12.37 -13.88 -0.33
C VAL A 127 12.77 -13.66 1.13
N LYS A 128 12.54 -14.68 1.97
CA LYS A 128 12.96 -14.67 3.37
C LYS A 128 14.49 -14.61 3.44
N VAL A 129 15.01 -13.66 4.20
CA VAL A 129 16.44 -13.48 4.47
C VAL A 129 16.77 -13.78 5.93
N PRO A 130 17.99 -14.26 6.25
CA PRO A 130 18.37 -14.59 7.62
C PRO A 130 18.44 -13.35 8.53
N ASN A 131 18.97 -12.23 8.02
CA ASN A 131 19.17 -10.98 8.79
C ASN A 131 18.42 -9.78 8.16
N PRO A 132 17.09 -9.67 8.29
CA PRO A 132 16.33 -8.57 7.71
C PRO A 132 16.77 -7.17 8.13
N LEU A 133 17.14 -7.00 9.40
CA LEU A 133 17.47 -5.69 9.96
C LEU A 133 18.77 -5.13 9.38
N GLU A 134 19.81 -5.97 9.31
CA GLU A 134 21.10 -5.62 8.72
C GLU A 134 20.95 -5.22 7.26
N LEU A 135 20.08 -5.93 6.54
CA LEU A 135 19.79 -5.66 5.14
C LEU A 135 19.13 -4.28 4.95
N LEU A 136 18.11 -3.96 5.76
CA LEU A 136 17.42 -2.67 5.74
C LEU A 136 18.30 -1.50 6.19
N SER A 137 19.27 -1.75 7.08
CA SER A 137 20.22 -0.73 7.54
C SER A 137 21.46 -0.58 6.65
N SER A 138 21.58 -1.41 5.62
CA SER A 138 22.74 -1.39 4.73
C SER A 138 22.76 -0.09 3.91
N ARG A 139 23.96 0.35 3.52
CA ARG A 139 24.13 1.49 2.60
C ARG A 139 23.97 1.10 1.13
N LYS A 140 23.34 -0.05 0.85
CA LYS A 140 23.09 -0.52 -0.51
C LYS A 140 21.85 0.16 -1.05
N ILE A 141 22.02 1.03 -2.04
CA ILE A 141 21.08 1.56 -3.05
C ILE A 141 21.95 2.19 -4.14
#